data_AF-A0A7S0TW26-F1
#
_entry.id   AF-A0A7S0TW26-F1
#
_cell.length_a   1.000
_cell.length_b   1.000
_cell.length_c   1.000
_cell.angle_alpha   90.00
_cell.angle_beta   90.00
_cell.angle_gamma   90.00
#
_symmetry.space_group_name_H-M   'P 1'
#
loop_
_entity.id
_entity.type
_entity.pdbx_description
1 polymer ?
#
loop_
_entity_poly.entity_id
_entity_poly.type
_entity_poly.pdbx_seq_one_letter_code
_entity_poly.pdbx_strand_id
1 'polypeptide(L)'
;VQSSNVAYQFGVAGPFWYAAGAAVQLILFSVLSLQVKRTAPGAHTICEIVLSRWGKPAHICFICFCLLTNVMVNAMLTIGGAVTISALTGVNLTGVAMALPLMVTVYTVHGGLRATYLASFIHVCFIYVVTLVFCFEVYTQHSDLGNPTRVWENLKAMAGKVPVEGNMEGSYITMYSRRGLMFGAVNLVVNFGTVFVDQAYWQTALACRTPSSAV
;
A
#
# COMPACT_ATOMS: atom_id res chain seq x y z
N VAL A 1 -7.75 4.14 -1.11
CA VAL A 1 -8.96 3.96 -0.26
C VAL A 1 -8.63 4.13 1.22
N GLN A 2 -7.75 3.30 1.80
CA GLN A 2 -7.49 3.37 3.24
C GLN A 2 -6.87 4.71 3.68
N SER A 3 -5.91 5.24 2.92
CA SER A 3 -5.32 6.57 3.15
C SER A 3 -6.36 7.70 3.17
N SER A 4 -7.29 7.71 2.22
CA SER A 4 -8.38 8.69 2.14
C SER A 4 -9.38 8.53 3.30
N ASN A 5 -9.68 7.29 3.70
CA ASN A 5 -10.58 7.02 4.82
C ASN A 5 -9.98 7.49 6.15
N VAL A 6 -8.68 7.22 6.39
CA VAL A 6 -8.01 7.75 7.60
C VAL A 6 -7.81 9.26 7.55
N ALA A 7 -7.71 9.87 6.36
CA ALA A 7 -7.74 11.32 6.21
C ALA A 7 -9.09 11.91 6.59
N TYR A 8 -10.18 11.27 6.17
CA TYR A 8 -11.54 11.67 6.54
C TYR A 8 -11.78 11.52 8.05
N GLN A 9 -11.30 10.43 8.66
CA GLN A 9 -11.54 10.12 10.07
C GLN A 9 -10.62 10.86 11.04
N PHE A 10 -9.34 11.07 10.70
CA PHE A 10 -8.32 11.60 11.62
C PHE A 10 -7.71 12.94 11.18
N GLY A 11 -8.17 13.50 10.05
CA GLY A 11 -7.57 14.69 9.45
C GLY A 11 -6.20 14.40 8.83
N VAL A 12 -5.38 15.44 8.69
CA VAL A 12 -4.07 15.39 8.01
C VAL A 12 -3.09 14.41 8.68
N ALA A 13 -3.21 14.19 10.00
CA ALA A 13 -2.39 13.23 10.73
C ALA A 13 -2.54 11.78 10.24
N GLY A 14 -3.76 11.37 9.85
CA GLY A 14 -4.05 10.01 9.39
C GLY A 14 -3.21 9.54 8.20
N PRO A 15 -3.29 10.21 7.03
CA PRO A 15 -2.53 9.83 5.85
C PRO A 15 -1.03 10.02 6.05
N PHE A 16 -0.60 11.00 6.86
CA PHE A 16 0.82 11.16 7.22
C PHE A 16 1.35 9.93 7.95
N TRP A 17 0.69 9.49 9.03
CA TRP A 17 1.11 8.31 9.80
C TRP A 17 1.01 7.02 8.98
N TYR A 18 0.03 6.92 8.08
CA TYR A 18 -0.06 5.82 7.13
C TYR A 18 1.17 5.76 6.20
N ALA A 19 1.50 6.89 5.56
CA ALA A 19 2.60 6.98 4.61
C ALA A 19 3.97 6.84 5.29
N ALA A 20 4.17 7.47 6.44
CA ALA A 20 5.40 7.38 7.22
C ALA A 20 5.67 5.93 7.66
N GLY A 21 4.63 5.23 8.17
CA GLY A 21 4.75 3.82 8.54
C GLY A 21 5.15 2.93 7.38
N ALA A 22 4.55 3.14 6.20
CA ALA A 22 4.89 2.40 4.99
C ALA A 22 6.28 2.76 4.43
N ALA A 23 6.74 4.01 4.56
CA ALA A 23 8.03 4.44 4.04
C ALA A 23 9.21 3.80 4.81
N VAL A 24 9.15 3.78 6.14
CA VAL A 24 10.23 3.25 6.99
C VAL A 24 10.54 1.79 6.66
N GLN A 25 9.50 0.95 6.56
CA GLN A 25 9.67 -0.46 6.24
C GLN A 25 10.21 -0.69 4.83
N LEU A 26 9.81 0.11 3.83
CA LEU A 26 10.25 -0.06 2.45
C LEU A 26 11.73 0.31 2.31
N ILE A 27 12.17 1.35 3.04
CA ILE A 27 13.59 1.73 3.11
C ILE A 27 14.39 0.59 3.74
N LEU A 28 13.96 0.06 4.88
CA LEU A 28 14.65 -1.05 5.54
C LEU A 28 14.68 -2.32 4.68
N PHE A 29 13.56 -2.66 4.06
CA PHE A 29 13.46 -3.78 3.12
C PHE A 29 14.40 -3.59 1.93
N SER A 30 14.51 -2.37 1.39
CA SER A 30 15.42 -2.09 0.27
C SER A 30 16.88 -2.38 0.64
N VAL A 31 17.33 -1.92 1.81
CA VAL A 31 18.69 -2.16 2.32
C VAL A 31 18.93 -3.65 2.54
N LEU A 32 17.98 -4.36 3.17
CA LEU A 32 18.09 -5.78 3.42
C LEU A 32 18.13 -6.58 2.11
N SER A 33 17.29 -6.23 1.14
CA SER A 33 17.27 -6.90 -0.16
C SER A 33 18.60 -6.77 -0.91
N LEU A 34 19.29 -5.63 -0.78
CA LEU A 34 20.63 -5.42 -1.34
C LEU A 34 21.68 -6.28 -0.64
N GLN A 35 21.60 -6.41 0.69
CA GLN A 35 22.50 -7.30 1.43
C GLN A 35 22.30 -8.77 1.06
N VAL A 36 21.05 -9.22 0.95
CA VAL A 36 20.72 -10.60 0.53
C VAL A 36 21.34 -10.92 -0.82
N LYS A 37 21.28 -10.00 -1.79
CA LYS A 37 21.92 -10.21 -3.10
C LYS A 37 23.44 -10.32 -3.04
N ARG A 38 24.09 -9.61 -2.10
CA ARG A 38 25.54 -9.70 -1.92
C ARG A 38 25.95 -11.02 -1.25
N THR A 39 25.14 -11.49 -0.30
CA THR A 39 25.46 -12.68 0.50
C THR A 39 24.98 -13.99 -0.15
N ALA A 40 23.87 -13.95 -0.90
CA ALA A 40 23.24 -15.11 -1.53
C ALA A 40 22.77 -14.79 -2.97
N PRO A 41 23.69 -14.54 -3.92
CA PRO A 41 23.37 -14.06 -5.28
C PRO A 41 22.60 -15.07 -6.15
N GLY A 42 22.46 -16.33 -5.73
CA GLY A 42 21.71 -17.38 -6.43
C GLY A 42 20.38 -17.76 -5.79
N ALA A 43 19.95 -17.09 -4.71
CA ALA A 43 18.67 -17.41 -4.07
C ALA A 43 17.49 -16.89 -4.90
N HIS A 44 16.48 -17.74 -5.09
CA HIS A 44 15.26 -17.40 -5.82
C HIS A 44 14.11 -17.04 -4.89
N THR A 45 14.12 -17.55 -3.65
CA THR A 45 13.10 -17.28 -2.64
C THR A 45 13.69 -16.95 -1.28
N ILE A 46 12.96 -16.20 -0.45
CA ILE A 46 13.40 -15.98 0.94
C ILE A 46 13.40 -17.29 1.73
N CYS A 47 12.49 -18.21 1.40
CA CYS A 47 12.40 -19.52 2.03
C CYS A 47 13.66 -20.38 1.79
N GLU A 48 14.30 -20.30 0.63
CA GLU A 48 15.59 -20.97 0.36
C GLU A 48 16.72 -20.45 1.25
N ILE A 49 16.77 -19.13 1.45
CA ILE A 49 17.73 -18.50 2.36
C ILE A 49 17.46 -18.96 3.78
N VAL A 50 16.19 -19.05 4.18
CA VAL A 50 15.80 -19.56 5.50
C VAL A 50 16.22 -21.01 5.69
N LEU A 51 16.04 -21.85 4.66
CA LEU A 51 16.43 -23.26 4.68
C LEU A 51 17.95 -23.42 4.85
N SER A 52 18.75 -22.65 4.10
CA SER A 52 20.21 -22.75 4.16
C SER A 52 20.76 -22.26 5.51
N ARG A 53 20.09 -21.30 6.15
CA ARG A 53 20.57 -20.69 7.40
C ARG A 53 20.05 -21.37 8.67
N TRP A 54 18.78 -21.78 8.71
CA TRP A 54 18.10 -22.28 9.92
C TRP A 54 17.50 -23.70 9.77
N GLY A 55 17.63 -24.32 8.60
CA GLY A 55 17.21 -25.71 8.38
C GLY A 55 15.70 -25.91 8.15
N LYS A 56 15.30 -27.19 8.08
CA LYS A 56 13.95 -27.62 7.64
C LYS A 56 12.80 -27.11 8.52
N PRO A 57 12.88 -27.12 9.87
CA PRO A 57 11.75 -26.67 10.69
C PRO A 57 11.39 -25.20 10.46
N ALA A 58 12.41 -24.32 10.40
CA ALA A 58 12.21 -22.90 10.11
C ALA A 58 11.70 -22.69 8.68
N HIS A 59 12.21 -23.44 7.71
CA HIS A 59 11.78 -23.38 6.32
C HIS A 59 10.28 -23.66 6.15
N ILE A 60 9.77 -24.74 6.75
CA ILE A 60 8.34 -25.10 6.67
C ILE A 60 7.49 -24.00 7.30
N CYS A 61 7.90 -23.48 8.46
CA CYS A 61 7.20 -22.39 9.13
C CYS A 61 7.11 -21.12 8.25
N PHE A 62 8.22 -20.72 7.63
CA PHE A 62 8.27 -19.57 6.74
C PHE A 62 7.49 -19.78 5.45
N ILE A 63 7.47 -20.98 4.87
CA ILE A 63 6.60 -21.30 3.73
C ILE A 63 5.13 -21.07 4.09
N CYS A 64 4.69 -21.60 5.23
CA CYS A 64 3.31 -21.42 5.70
C CYS A 64 2.98 -19.93 5.88
N PHE A 65 3.85 -19.16 6.54
CA PHE A 65 3.60 -17.73 6.70
C PHE A 65 3.62 -16.95 5.39
N CYS A 66 4.52 -17.26 4.46
CA CYS A 66 4.57 -16.60 3.16
C CYS A 66 3.29 -16.87 2.34
N LEU A 67 2.82 -18.12 2.34
CA LEU A 67 1.58 -18.49 1.66
C LEU A 67 0.37 -17.80 2.28
N LEU A 68 0.24 -17.84 3.61
CA LEU A 68 -0.87 -17.18 4.31
C LEU A 68 -0.86 -15.67 4.09
N THR A 69 0.31 -15.04 4.10
CA THR A 69 0.46 -13.61 3.85
C THR A 69 0.02 -13.26 2.43
N ASN A 70 0.48 -14.01 1.42
CA ASN A 70 0.07 -13.79 0.03
C ASN A 70 -1.44 -13.98 -0.17
N VAL A 71 -2.06 -14.99 0.47
CA VAL A 71 -3.52 -15.21 0.40
C VAL A 71 -4.26 -14.03 1.05
N MET A 72 -3.84 -13.61 2.23
CA MET A 72 -4.45 -12.49 2.96
C MET A 72 -4.33 -11.17 2.17
N VAL A 73 -3.14 -10.88 1.63
CA VAL A 73 -2.88 -9.67 0.82
C VAL A 73 -3.76 -9.66 -0.44
N ASN A 74 -3.84 -10.79 -1.15
CA ASN A 74 -4.70 -10.90 -2.33
C ASN A 74 -6.18 -10.71 -1.98
N ALA A 75 -6.65 -11.28 -0.86
CA ALA A 75 -8.03 -11.11 -0.41
C ALA A 75 -8.35 -9.65 -0.09
N MET A 76 -7.50 -8.96 0.68
CA MET A 76 -7.75 -7.56 1.04
C MET A 76 -7.71 -6.62 -0.18
N LEU A 77 -6.81 -6.85 -1.14
CA LEU A 77 -6.73 -6.05 -2.37
C LEU A 77 -7.95 -6.27 -3.26
N THR A 78 -8.41 -7.52 -3.37
CA THR A 78 -9.61 -7.86 -4.16
C THR A 78 -10.86 -7.19 -3.59
N ILE A 79 -11.07 -7.31 -2.28
CA ILE A 79 -12.22 -6.69 -1.60
C ILE A 79 -12.14 -5.16 -1.69
N GLY A 80 -10.96 -4.58 -1.45
CA GLY A 80 -10.75 -3.14 -1.56
C GLY A 80 -11.06 -2.59 -2.96
N GLY A 81 -10.61 -3.31 -4.01
CA GLY A 81 -10.93 -2.99 -5.40
C GLY A 81 -12.42 -3.10 -5.70
N ALA A 82 -13.05 -4.20 -5.28
CA ALA A 82 -14.47 -4.45 -5.52
C ALA A 82 -15.37 -3.40 -4.85
N VAL A 83 -15.08 -3.02 -3.59
CA VAL A 83 -15.80 -1.95 -2.88
C VAL A 83 -15.66 -0.62 -3.60
N THR A 84 -14.46 -0.31 -4.13
CA THR A 84 -14.21 0.95 -4.86
C THR A 84 -15.01 1.02 -6.16
N ILE A 85 -15.00 -0.05 -6.95
CA ILE A 85 -15.75 -0.10 -8.22
C ILE A 85 -17.26 -0.07 -7.96
N SER A 86 -17.73 -0.81 -6.96
CA SER A 86 -19.14 -0.81 -6.57
C SER A 86 -19.58 0.59 -6.11
N ALA A 87 -18.76 1.29 -5.32
CA ALA A 87 -19.03 2.66 -4.89
C ALA A 87 -19.06 3.67 -6.06
N LEU A 88 -18.24 3.46 -7.10
CA LEU A 88 -18.16 4.35 -8.26
C LEU A 88 -19.29 4.12 -9.29
N THR A 89 -19.68 2.86 -9.49
CA THR A 89 -20.55 2.45 -10.60
C THR A 89 -21.94 1.97 -10.16
N GLY A 90 -22.14 1.69 -8.87
CA GLY A 90 -23.36 1.09 -8.35
C GLY A 90 -23.53 -0.40 -8.66
N VAL A 91 -22.56 -1.05 -9.30
CA VAL A 91 -22.62 -2.49 -9.64
C VAL A 91 -22.54 -3.34 -8.36
N ASN A 92 -23.18 -4.52 -8.39
CA ASN A 92 -23.18 -5.46 -7.26
C ASN A 92 -21.75 -5.87 -6.84
N LEU A 93 -21.47 -5.69 -5.54
CA LEU A 93 -20.16 -5.96 -4.93
C LEU A 93 -19.69 -7.40 -5.17
N THR A 94 -20.56 -8.39 -5.00
CA THR A 94 -20.22 -9.81 -5.15
C THR A 94 -19.81 -10.13 -6.58
N GLY A 95 -20.52 -9.58 -7.57
CA GLY A 95 -20.18 -9.77 -8.98
C GLY A 95 -18.79 -9.24 -9.32
N VAL A 96 -18.47 -8.02 -8.87
CA VAL A 96 -17.16 -7.41 -9.09
C VAL A 96 -16.05 -8.16 -8.35
N ALA A 97 -16.30 -8.58 -7.10
CA ALA A 97 -15.34 -9.32 -6.29
C ALA A 97 -14.94 -10.66 -6.92
N MET A 98 -15.84 -11.32 -7.65
CA MET A 98 -15.53 -12.55 -8.39
C MET A 98 -14.85 -12.27 -9.74
N ALA A 99 -15.27 -11.21 -10.45
CA ALA A 99 -14.74 -10.88 -11.77
C ALA A 99 -13.29 -10.37 -11.71
N LEU A 100 -12.94 -9.55 -10.71
CA LEU A 100 -11.61 -8.93 -10.62
C LEU A 100 -10.46 -9.95 -10.59
N PRO A 101 -10.44 -10.95 -9.68
CA PRO A 101 -9.37 -11.95 -9.65
C PRO A 101 -9.31 -12.79 -10.93
N LEU A 102 -10.45 -13.08 -11.56
CA LEU A 102 -10.51 -13.86 -12.79
C LEU A 102 -9.82 -13.10 -13.94
N MET A 103 -10.16 -11.82 -14.12
CA MET A 103 -9.53 -10.97 -15.13
C MET A 103 -8.02 -10.87 -14.92
N VAL A 104 -7.59 -10.69 -13.66
CA VAL A 104 -6.17 -10.64 -13.31
C VAL A 104 -5.46 -11.96 -13.59
N THR A 105 -6.06 -13.07 -13.19
CA THR A 105 -5.49 -14.41 -13.39
C THR A 105 -5.27 -14.71 -14.87
N VAL A 106 -6.24 -14.38 -15.74
CA VAL A 106 -6.14 -14.64 -17.18
C VAL A 106 -4.92 -13.94 -17.79
N TYR A 107 -4.71 -12.65 -17.55
CA TYR A 107 -3.56 -11.95 -18.14
C TYR A 107 -2.24 -12.33 -17.44
N THR A 108 -2.27 -12.65 -16.15
CA THR A 108 -1.07 -13.09 -15.42
C THR A 108 -0.57 -14.45 -15.93
N VAL A 109 -1.48 -15.40 -16.18
CA VAL A 109 -1.14 -16.73 -16.71
C VAL A 109 -0.55 -16.62 -18.12
N HIS A 110 -1.12 -15.78 -18.98
CA HIS A 110 -0.62 -15.61 -20.36
C HIS A 110 0.68 -14.79 -20.44
N GLY A 111 0.81 -13.75 -19.62
CA GLY A 111 1.92 -12.80 -19.71
C GLY A 111 3.14 -13.13 -18.85
N GLY A 112 2.98 -13.95 -17.82
CA GLY A 112 4.04 -14.27 -16.86
C GLY A 112 4.58 -13.05 -16.10
N LEU A 113 5.73 -13.21 -15.45
CA LEU A 113 6.34 -12.19 -14.58
C LEU A 113 6.70 -10.90 -15.33
N ARG A 114 7.25 -11.00 -16.55
CA ARG A 114 7.68 -9.82 -17.33
C ARG A 114 6.50 -8.94 -17.74
N ALA A 115 5.42 -9.52 -18.25
CA ALA A 115 4.23 -8.75 -18.60
C ALA A 115 3.56 -8.16 -17.37
N THR A 116 3.56 -8.89 -16.24
CA THR A 116 3.00 -8.39 -14.98
C THR A 116 3.77 -7.15 -14.50
N TYR A 117 5.09 -7.10 -14.61
CA TYR A 117 5.86 -5.90 -14.28
C TYR A 117 5.53 -4.70 -15.19
N LEU A 118 5.42 -4.93 -16.50
CA LEU A 118 5.05 -3.87 -17.44
C LEU A 118 3.63 -3.35 -17.15
N ALA A 119 2.67 -4.25 -16.93
CA ALA A 119 1.32 -3.89 -16.56
C ALA A 119 1.31 -3.04 -15.28
N SER A 120 2.01 -3.47 -14.23
CA SER A 120 2.14 -2.70 -12.98
C SER A 120 2.71 -1.31 -13.20
N PHE A 121 3.72 -1.16 -14.06
CA PHE A 121 4.26 0.15 -14.42
C PHE A 121 3.21 1.05 -15.08
N ILE A 122 2.47 0.53 -16.07
CA ILE A 122 1.40 1.28 -16.75
C ILE A 122 0.28 1.67 -15.77
N HIS A 123 -0.14 0.76 -14.89
CA HIS A 123 -1.14 1.05 -13.86
C HIS A 123 -0.71 2.20 -12.94
N VAL A 124 0.56 2.18 -12.49
CA VAL A 124 1.11 3.26 -11.65
C VAL A 124 1.12 4.59 -12.39
N CYS A 125 1.60 4.61 -13.64
CA CYS A 125 1.56 5.83 -14.47
C CYS A 125 0.14 6.39 -14.61
N PHE A 126 -0.84 5.53 -14.88
CA PHE A 126 -2.24 5.92 -14.98
C PHE A 126 -2.77 6.51 -13.67
N ILE A 127 -2.50 5.86 -12.53
CA ILE A 127 -2.90 6.35 -11.20
C ILE A 127 -2.29 7.73 -10.93
N TYR A 128 -1.03 7.98 -11.30
CA TYR A 128 -0.40 9.29 -11.13
C TYR A 128 -1.08 10.37 -11.95
N VAL A 129 -1.35 10.12 -13.24
CA VAL A 129 -2.04 11.07 -14.13
C VAL A 129 -3.42 11.42 -13.57
N VAL A 130 -4.21 10.41 -13.21
CA VAL A 130 -5.55 10.61 -12.64
C VAL A 130 -5.46 11.41 -11.33
N THR A 131 -4.50 11.08 -10.46
CA THR A 131 -4.29 11.81 -9.20
C THR A 131 -3.96 13.28 -9.43
N LEU A 132 -3.11 13.59 -10.41
CA LEU A 132 -2.77 14.97 -10.77
C LEU A 132 -4.01 15.73 -11.28
N VAL A 133 -4.81 15.10 -12.15
CA VAL A 133 -6.08 15.70 -12.63
C VAL A 133 -7.02 16.00 -11.46
N PHE A 134 -7.22 15.05 -10.53
CA PHE A 134 -8.04 15.29 -9.34
C PHE A 134 -7.47 16.41 -8.45
N CYS A 135 -6.15 16.51 -8.29
CA CYS A 135 -5.54 17.62 -7.56
C CYS A 135 -5.85 18.97 -8.24
N PHE A 136 -5.72 19.08 -9.56
CA PHE A 136 -6.05 20.31 -10.27
C PHE A 136 -7.54 20.65 -10.17
N GLU A 137 -8.43 19.67 -10.33
CA GLU A 137 -9.87 19.86 -10.23
C GLU A 137 -10.25 20.42 -8.84
N VAL A 138 -9.77 19.78 -7.77
CA VAL A 138 -10.08 20.15 -6.38
C VAL A 138 -9.50 21.52 -6.00
N TYR A 139 -8.24 21.77 -6.36
CA TYR A 139 -7.52 22.97 -5.89
C TYR A 139 -7.56 24.15 -6.87
N THR A 140 -8.20 24.04 -8.04
CA THR A 140 -8.28 25.16 -8.99
C THR A 140 -9.67 25.38 -9.60
N GLN A 141 -10.40 24.31 -9.97
CA GLN A 141 -11.65 24.43 -10.73
C GLN A 141 -12.89 24.41 -9.83
N HIS A 142 -12.85 23.65 -8.73
CA HIS A 142 -14.02 23.41 -7.89
C HIS A 142 -14.53 24.70 -7.22
N SER A 143 -15.83 25.00 -7.37
CA SER A 143 -16.46 26.24 -6.88
C SER A 143 -16.23 26.49 -5.38
N ASP A 144 -16.38 25.44 -4.58
CA ASP A 144 -16.35 25.53 -3.12
C ASP A 144 -14.95 25.39 -2.50
N LEU A 145 -14.01 24.81 -3.26
CA LEU A 145 -12.65 24.51 -2.80
C LEU A 145 -11.68 25.45 -3.52
N GLY A 146 -11.39 25.23 -4.80
CA GLY A 146 -10.90 26.23 -5.77
C GLY A 146 -9.53 26.87 -5.51
N ASN A 147 -8.98 26.76 -4.30
CA ASN A 147 -7.61 27.07 -3.91
C ASN A 147 -7.30 26.45 -2.53
N PRO A 148 -6.02 26.19 -2.21
CA PRO A 148 -5.61 25.60 -0.93
C PRO A 148 -6.04 26.41 0.31
N THR A 149 -6.09 27.74 0.21
CA THR A 149 -6.47 28.63 1.31
C THR A 149 -7.93 28.39 1.73
N ARG A 150 -8.84 28.29 0.76
CA ARG A 150 -10.25 27.98 1.01
C ARG A 150 -10.43 26.58 1.57
N VAL A 151 -9.70 25.58 1.09
CA VAL A 151 -9.72 24.24 1.69
C VAL A 151 -9.32 24.30 3.17
N TRP A 152 -8.25 25.03 3.49
CA TRP A 152 -7.80 25.23 4.86
C TRP A 152 -8.83 25.95 5.75
N GLU A 153 -9.46 27.01 5.24
CA GLU A 153 -10.51 27.74 5.93
C GLU A 153 -11.75 26.86 6.19
N ASN A 154 -12.18 26.11 5.18
CA ASN A 154 -13.30 25.18 5.30
C ASN A 154 -13.01 24.08 6.32
N LEU A 155 -11.81 23.52 6.35
CA LEU A 155 -11.41 22.52 7.36
C LEU A 155 -11.42 23.09 8.78
N LYS A 156 -10.98 24.34 8.97
CA LYS A 156 -11.08 25.02 10.28
C LYS A 156 -12.53 25.27 10.67
N ALA A 157 -13.37 25.71 9.74
CA ALA A 157 -14.79 25.92 10.00
C ALA A 157 -15.51 24.60 10.36
N MET A 158 -15.14 23.51 9.70
CA MET A 158 -15.69 22.17 9.98
C MET A 158 -15.27 21.65 11.35
N ALA A 159 -14.08 21.97 11.85
CA ALA A 159 -13.66 21.60 13.20
C ALA A 159 -14.62 22.12 14.28
N GLY A 160 -15.25 23.29 14.05
CA GLY A 160 -16.28 23.84 14.96
C GLY A 160 -17.66 23.20 14.82
N LYS A 161 -17.99 22.58 13.68
CA LYS A 161 -19.29 21.94 13.41
C LYS A 161 -19.29 20.45 13.73
N VAL A 162 -18.24 19.76 13.32
CA VAL A 162 -18.04 18.32 13.46
C VAL A 162 -16.59 18.12 13.92
N PRO A 163 -16.31 18.23 15.23
CA PRO A 163 -14.96 18.08 15.73
C PRO A 163 -14.46 16.64 15.58
N VAL A 164 -13.17 16.47 15.24
CA VAL A 164 -12.54 15.15 15.17
C VAL A 164 -12.18 14.66 16.56
N GLU A 165 -12.81 13.57 16.99
CA GLU A 165 -12.57 12.98 18.31
C GLU A 165 -11.11 12.53 18.50
N GLY A 166 -10.45 13.06 19.53
CA GLY A 166 -9.06 12.74 19.86
C GLY A 166 -7.99 13.56 19.12
N ASN A 167 -8.40 14.55 18.32
CA ASN A 167 -7.52 15.59 17.79
C ASN A 167 -7.50 16.81 18.73
N MET A 168 -6.36 17.50 18.81
CA MET A 168 -6.26 18.77 19.55
C MET A 168 -7.29 19.78 19.02
N GLU A 169 -8.15 20.28 19.91
CA GLU A 169 -9.26 21.20 19.58
C GLU A 169 -10.24 20.66 18.52
N GLY A 170 -10.29 19.34 18.31
CA GLY A 170 -11.12 18.73 17.26
C GLY A 170 -10.68 19.06 15.84
N SER A 171 -9.46 19.60 15.68
CA SER A 171 -8.96 20.16 14.42
C SER A 171 -8.64 19.09 13.39
N TYR A 172 -9.00 19.32 12.12
CA TYR A 172 -8.64 18.44 10.99
C TYR A 172 -7.19 18.62 10.51
N ILE A 173 -6.54 19.73 10.90
CA ILE A 173 -5.24 20.17 10.39
C ILE A 173 -4.10 19.98 11.38
N THR A 174 -4.41 19.46 12.57
CA THR A 174 -3.39 19.18 13.60
C THR A 174 -2.71 17.84 13.35
N MET A 175 -1.42 17.77 13.66
CA MET A 175 -0.68 16.52 13.76
C MET A 175 -0.90 15.80 15.10
N TYR A 176 -1.42 16.52 16.09
CA TYR A 176 -1.74 15.97 17.41
C TYR A 176 -3.07 15.22 17.34
N SER A 177 -3.01 13.99 16.83
CA SER A 177 -4.13 13.05 16.76
C SER A 177 -3.80 11.77 17.50
N ARG A 178 -4.48 11.50 18.62
CA ARG A 178 -4.23 10.28 19.42
C ARG A 178 -4.57 9.03 18.59
N ARG A 179 -5.70 9.06 17.88
CA ARG A 179 -6.15 7.94 17.03
C ARG A 179 -5.25 7.77 15.80
N GLY A 180 -4.83 8.88 15.18
CA GLY A 180 -3.87 8.85 14.08
C GLY A 180 -2.52 8.23 14.47
N LEU A 181 -1.99 8.60 15.65
CA LEU A 181 -0.74 8.03 16.16
C LEU A 181 -0.87 6.54 16.51
N MET A 182 -1.94 6.13 17.20
CA MET A 182 -2.19 4.71 17.50
C MET A 182 -2.33 3.88 16.21
N PHE A 183 -3.07 4.40 15.23
CA PHE A 183 -3.18 3.78 13.91
C PHE A 183 -1.81 3.68 13.24
N GLY A 184 -1.00 4.73 13.28
CA GLY A 184 0.37 4.74 12.75
C GLY A 184 1.25 3.66 13.38
N ALA A 185 1.23 3.52 14.70
CA ALA A 185 2.01 2.51 15.43
C ALA A 185 1.57 1.08 15.09
N VAL A 186 0.26 0.82 15.05
CA VAL A 186 -0.28 -0.48 14.65
C VAL A 186 0.06 -0.78 13.20
N ASN A 187 -0.13 0.18 12.30
CA ASN A 187 0.17 0.05 10.89
C ASN A 187 1.67 -0.23 10.65
N LEU A 188 2.56 0.39 11.44
CA LEU A 188 3.99 0.10 11.39
C LEU A 188 4.25 -1.39 11.72
N VAL A 189 3.78 -1.88 12.87
CA VAL A 189 4.02 -3.26 13.32
C VAL A 189 3.44 -4.28 12.36
N VAL A 190 2.20 -4.08 11.93
CA VAL A 190 1.51 -4.98 11.00
C VAL A 190 2.22 -5.01 9.67
N ASN A 191 2.57 -3.84 9.12
CA ASN A 191 3.17 -3.79 7.80
C ASN A 191 4.57 -4.41 7.80
N PHE A 192 5.38 -4.28 8.87
CA PHE A 192 6.65 -5.00 9.00
C PHE A 192 6.47 -6.51 8.85
N GLY A 193 5.47 -7.08 9.55
CA GLY A 193 5.15 -8.50 9.42
C GLY A 193 4.78 -8.89 7.99
N THR A 194 3.91 -8.10 7.36
CA THR A 194 3.46 -8.40 5.99
C THR A 194 4.57 -8.26 4.96
N VAL A 195 5.37 -7.19 4.96
CA VAL A 195 6.39 -6.94 3.93
C VAL A 195 7.54 -7.94 4.03
N PHE A 196 7.98 -8.27 5.23
CA PHE A 196 9.14 -9.16 5.41
C PHE A 196 8.81 -10.63 5.18
N VAL A 197 7.53 -11.01 5.27
CA VAL A 197 7.07 -12.38 5.07
C VAL A 197 6.30 -12.54 3.75
N ASP A 198 6.17 -11.49 2.95
CA ASP A 198 5.55 -11.56 1.63
C ASP A 198 6.60 -11.96 0.57
N GLN A 199 6.45 -13.18 0.07
CA GLN A 199 7.34 -13.76 -0.93
C GLN A 199 7.25 -13.03 -2.29
N ALA A 200 6.16 -12.35 -2.63
CA ALA A 200 6.05 -11.58 -3.88
C ALA A 200 6.94 -10.33 -3.86
N TYR A 201 7.05 -9.65 -2.71
CA TYR A 201 8.02 -8.56 -2.52
C TYR A 201 9.45 -9.07 -2.65
N TRP A 202 9.78 -10.19 -1.99
CA TRP A 202 11.11 -10.80 -2.08
C TRP A 202 11.45 -11.26 -3.49
N GLN A 203 10.51 -11.88 -4.20
CA GLN A 203 10.71 -12.33 -5.57
C GLN A 203 10.99 -11.16 -6.52
N THR A 204 10.27 -10.05 -6.35
CA THR A 204 10.54 -8.82 -7.10
C THR A 204 11.91 -8.26 -6.79
N ALA A 205 12.23 -8.17 -5.51
CA ALA A 205 13.52 -7.67 -5.08
C ALA A 205 14.67 -8.54 -5.64
N LEU A 206 14.60 -9.87 -5.52
CA LEU A 206 15.62 -10.80 -6.01
C LEU A 206 15.73 -10.83 -7.53
N ALA A 207 14.62 -10.66 -8.26
CA ALA A 207 14.62 -10.62 -9.73
C ALA A 207 15.30 -9.38 -10.32
N CYS A 208 15.36 -8.27 -9.57
CA CYS A 208 16.05 -7.05 -10.01
C CYS A 208 17.58 -7.27 -10.05
N ARG A 209 18.22 -6.95 -11.17
CA ARG A 209 19.69 -7.00 -11.29
C ARG A 209 20.36 -6.06 -10.28
N THR A 210 21.49 -6.45 -9.71
CA THR A 210 22.31 -5.56 -8.88
C THR A 210 23.00 -4.51 -9.76
N PRO A 211 23.16 -3.26 -9.31
CA PRO A 211 23.86 -2.21 -10.07
C PRO A 211 25.28 -2.58 -10.49
N SER A 212 25.94 -3.50 -9.76
CA SER A 212 27.28 -4.01 -10.07
C SER A 212 27.35 -4.95 -11.29
N SER A 213 26.22 -5.31 -11.89
CA SER A 213 26.15 -6.20 -13.07
C SER A 213 25.82 -5.47 -14.38
N ALA A 214 25.90 -4.13 -14.36
CA ALA A 214 25.72 -3.25 -15.51
C ALA A 214 27.06 -2.69 -16.04
N VAL A 215 28.16 -3.41 -15.78
CA VAL A 215 29.47 -3.23 -16.44
C VAL A 215 29.86 -4.57 -17.04
#